data_AF-A0AAN8NW72-F1
#
_entry.id   AF-A0AAN8NW72-F1
#
_cell.length_a   1.000
_cell.length_b   1.000
_cell.length_c   1.000
_cell.angle_alpha   90.00
_cell.angle_beta   90.00
_cell.angle_gamma   90.00
#
_symmetry.space_group_name_H-M   'P 1'
#
loop_
_entity.id
_entity.type
_entity.pdbx_description
1 polymer ?
#
loop_
_entity_poly.entity_id
_entity_poly.type
_entity_poly.pdbx_seq_one_letter_code
_entity_poly.pdbx_strand_id
1 'polypeptide(L)'
;MNLCVDVGSPLENDVDIMYTACSYESALNRAGPSPWCHVFTKEDMEVLEFVKDLKHYWLDGYGFNINFQQACPLLRDMLNHLGSDDGPSSVFYFTHSGTVLKMLSHIGLYFDETKLTHDRFTHPRLWKVGHIDAFGSNLAFVSYQCGDEMKLLPLHQERPVQLPGCRKDGLCSLKKIMKTYKQSFINCDFDEMCKL
;
A
#
# COMPACT_ATOMS: atom_id res chain seq x y z
N MET A 1 -15.71 27.25 12.68
CA MET A 1 -14.32 27.74 12.55
C MET A 1 -13.78 27.10 11.28
N ASN A 2 -13.69 27.88 10.21
CA ASN A 2 -13.49 27.38 8.85
C ASN A 2 -12.03 26.97 8.65
N LEU A 3 -11.79 25.66 8.51
CA LEU A 3 -10.60 25.14 7.83
C LEU A 3 -10.93 25.10 6.34
N CYS A 4 -10.76 26.24 5.67
CA CYS A 4 -10.57 26.25 4.23
C CYS A 4 -9.15 25.72 3.99
N VAL A 5 -9.03 24.47 3.52
CA VAL A 5 -7.83 24.03 2.83
C VAL A 5 -7.88 24.72 1.47
N ASP A 6 -7.23 25.87 1.39
CA ASP A 6 -7.16 26.67 0.17
C ASP A 6 -6.25 25.92 -0.80
N VAL A 7 -6.79 25.43 -1.92
CA VAL A 7 -5.99 24.77 -2.94
C VAL A 7 -5.14 25.83 -3.62
N GLY A 8 -3.90 25.98 -3.14
CA GLY A 8 -2.84 26.67 -3.87
C GLY A 8 -2.54 28.09 -3.42
N SER A 9 -2.14 28.27 -2.15
CA SER A 9 -1.22 29.37 -1.86
C SER A 9 0.18 29.02 -2.39
N PRO A 10 0.96 29.96 -2.95
CA PRO A 10 2.32 29.69 -3.43
C PRO A 10 3.20 29.01 -2.36
N LEU A 11 3.00 29.39 -1.09
CA LEU A 11 3.75 28.89 0.06
C LEU A 11 3.49 27.40 0.35
N GLU A 12 2.27 26.91 0.18
CA GLU A 12 1.94 25.49 0.40
C GLU A 12 2.66 24.59 -0.61
N ASN A 13 2.70 25.03 -1.87
CA ASN A 13 3.43 24.34 -2.93
C ASN A 13 4.95 24.37 -2.69
N ASP A 14 5.49 25.48 -2.20
CA ASP A 14 6.92 25.60 -1.89
C ASP A 14 7.35 24.66 -0.75
N VAL A 15 6.53 24.56 0.32
CA VAL A 15 6.79 23.62 1.42
C VAL A 15 6.78 22.17 0.93
N ASP A 16 5.81 21.80 0.08
CA ASP A 16 5.74 20.45 -0.51
C ASP A 16 6.97 20.14 -1.38
N ILE A 17 7.41 21.12 -2.17
CA ILE A 17 8.61 21.01 -3.00
C ILE A 17 9.86 20.84 -2.13
N MET A 18 10.01 21.62 -1.07
CA MET A 18 11.16 21.52 -0.15
C MET A 18 11.19 20.16 0.56
N TYR A 19 10.04 19.67 1.04
CA TYR A 19 9.93 18.34 1.64
C TYR A 19 10.25 17.23 0.63
N THR A 20 9.74 17.36 -0.59
CA THR A 20 10.01 16.42 -1.68
C THR A 20 11.50 16.44 -2.05
N ALA A 21 12.12 17.61 -2.20
CA ALA A 21 13.55 17.73 -2.48
C ALA A 21 14.40 17.07 -1.39
N CYS A 22 14.08 17.32 -0.11
CA CYS A 22 14.70 16.63 1.02
C CYS A 22 14.65 15.10 0.86
N SER A 23 13.48 14.54 0.56
CA SER A 23 13.30 13.09 0.42
C SER A 23 14.10 12.49 -0.74
N TYR A 24 14.06 13.11 -1.93
CA TYR A 24 14.75 12.61 -3.12
C TYR A 24 16.26 12.78 -3.03
N GLU A 25 16.74 13.93 -2.56
CA GLU A 25 18.18 14.15 -2.38
C GLU A 25 18.75 13.21 -1.33
N SER A 26 18.02 12.94 -0.25
CA SER A 26 18.45 11.97 0.77
C SER A 26 18.50 10.53 0.21
N ALA A 27 17.60 10.18 -0.70
CA ALA A 27 17.61 8.88 -1.37
C ALA A 27 18.78 8.74 -2.37
N LEU A 28 19.15 9.83 -3.05
CA LEU A 28 20.21 9.83 -4.07
C LEU A 28 21.61 10.03 -3.49
N ASN A 29 21.75 10.87 -2.46
CA ASN A 29 23.04 11.31 -1.95
C ASN A 29 23.44 10.58 -0.67
N ARG A 30 24.54 9.82 -0.74
CA ARG A 30 25.12 9.14 0.43
C ARG A 30 26.08 10.02 1.25
N ALA A 31 26.43 11.22 0.74
CA ALA A 31 27.45 12.07 1.33
C ALA A 31 26.95 12.92 2.52
N GLY A 32 25.63 12.97 2.76
CA GLY A 32 25.05 13.67 3.90
C GLY A 32 23.59 14.05 3.69
N PRO A 33 22.91 14.51 4.76
CA PRO A 33 21.53 14.95 4.70
C PRO A 33 21.36 16.15 3.76
N SER A 34 20.28 16.15 2.99
CA SER A 34 19.95 17.27 2.11
C SER A 34 19.83 18.58 2.90
N PRO A 35 20.33 19.72 2.38
CA PRO A 35 20.08 21.04 2.98
C PRO A 35 18.60 21.32 3.19
N TRP A 36 17.75 20.83 2.27
CA TRP A 36 16.29 20.97 2.37
C TRP A 36 15.68 20.20 3.53
N CYS A 37 16.37 19.21 4.10
CA CYS A 37 15.88 18.55 5.31
C CYS A 37 16.08 19.39 6.58
N HIS A 38 17.05 20.32 6.60
CA HIS A 38 17.40 21.10 7.79
C HIS A 38 16.43 22.27 8.04
N VAL A 39 15.60 22.61 7.05
CA VAL A 39 14.58 23.66 7.19
C VAL A 39 13.40 23.22 8.04
N PHE A 40 13.25 21.91 8.28
CA PHE A 40 12.14 21.31 9.00
C PHE A 40 12.60 20.77 10.35
N THR A 41 11.79 21.02 11.38
CA THR A 41 11.91 20.31 12.65
C THR A 41 11.37 18.88 12.53
N LYS A 42 11.56 18.07 13.57
CA LYS A 42 10.98 16.71 13.59
C LYS A 42 9.46 16.77 13.55
N GLU A 43 8.88 17.70 14.28
CA GLU A 43 7.45 17.94 14.36
C GLU A 43 6.89 18.36 12.99
N ASP A 44 7.60 19.22 12.24
CA ASP A 44 7.22 19.58 10.87
C ASP A 44 7.21 18.35 9.95
N MET A 45 8.23 17.50 10.05
CA MET A 45 8.32 16.27 9.25
C MET A 45 7.19 15.29 9.57
N GLU A 46 6.79 15.14 10.84
CA GLU A 46 5.67 14.29 11.24
C GLU A 46 4.35 14.80 10.66
N VAL A 47 4.13 16.13 10.66
CA VAL A 47 2.95 16.74 10.04
C VAL A 47 2.94 16.50 8.53
N LEU A 48 4.08 16.69 7.86
CA LEU A 48 4.19 16.47 6.41
C LEU A 48 4.02 14.99 6.03
N GLU A 49 4.55 14.06 6.83
CA GLU A 49 4.26 12.61 6.71
C GLU A 49 2.75 12.37 6.77
N PHE A 50 2.07 12.95 7.76
CA PHE A 50 0.64 12.78 7.94
C PHE A 50 -0.20 13.36 6.79
N VAL A 51 0.23 14.48 6.21
CA VAL A 51 -0.39 15.05 4.99
C VAL A 51 -0.29 14.06 3.83
N LYS A 52 0.87 13.40 3.64
CA LYS A 52 1.03 12.35 2.62
C LYS A 52 0.19 11.12 2.93
N ASP A 53 0.10 10.72 4.20
CA ASP A 53 -0.75 9.61 4.62
C ASP A 53 -2.22 9.86 4.29
N LEU A 54 -2.73 11.07 4.58
CA LEU A 54 -4.09 11.47 4.22
C LEU A 54 -4.30 11.41 2.71
N LYS A 55 -3.40 12.02 1.92
CA LYS A 55 -3.49 12.02 0.46
C LYS A 55 -3.64 10.61 -0.09
N HIS A 56 -2.73 9.71 0.28
CA HIS A 56 -2.73 8.34 -0.22
C HIS A 56 -3.82 7.46 0.38
N TYR A 57 -4.24 7.69 1.62
CA TYR A 57 -5.39 7.01 2.20
C TYR A 57 -6.65 7.27 1.38
N TRP A 58 -6.89 8.53 1.03
CA TRP A 58 -8.11 8.94 0.32
C TRP A 58 -8.07 8.65 -1.19
N LEU A 59 -6.89 8.64 -1.81
CA LEU A 59 -6.74 8.40 -3.25
C LEU A 59 -6.43 6.95 -3.62
N ASP A 60 -5.62 6.26 -2.82
CA ASP A 60 -5.06 4.94 -3.16
C ASP A 60 -5.42 3.84 -2.16
N GLY A 61 -5.91 4.23 -0.98
CA GLY A 61 -6.17 3.34 0.15
C GLY A 61 -7.65 3.19 0.49
N TYR A 62 -7.91 3.05 1.80
CA TYR A 62 -9.23 2.77 2.37
C TYR A 62 -10.22 3.94 2.41
N GLY A 63 -9.90 5.08 1.80
CA GLY A 63 -10.81 6.23 1.71
C GLY A 63 -12.14 5.88 1.04
N PHE A 64 -12.07 5.21 -0.11
CA PHE A 64 -13.22 4.74 -0.87
C PHE A 64 -13.01 3.32 -1.37
N ASN A 65 -14.07 2.50 -1.37
CA ASN A 65 -13.98 1.10 -1.79
C ASN A 65 -13.44 0.94 -3.22
N ILE A 66 -13.82 1.85 -4.13
CA ILE A 66 -13.39 1.82 -5.54
C ILE A 66 -11.86 1.94 -5.69
N ASN A 67 -11.19 2.62 -4.75
CA ASN A 67 -9.74 2.80 -4.80
C ASN A 67 -9.03 1.46 -4.87
N PHE A 68 -9.38 0.52 -4.00
CA PHE A 68 -8.70 -0.77 -3.93
C PHE A 68 -9.47 -1.90 -4.63
N GLN A 69 -10.79 -1.78 -4.87
CA GLN A 69 -11.54 -2.79 -5.63
C GLN A 69 -10.94 -3.05 -7.02
N GLN A 70 -10.45 -1.99 -7.67
CA GLN A 70 -9.81 -2.06 -8.99
C GLN A 70 -8.51 -2.90 -9.03
N ALA A 71 -7.94 -3.29 -7.88
CA ALA A 71 -6.79 -4.18 -7.82
C ALA A 71 -7.16 -5.68 -8.01
N CYS A 72 -8.45 -6.01 -8.11
CA CYS A 72 -8.88 -7.39 -8.28
C CYS A 72 -8.30 -8.12 -9.51
N PRO A 73 -8.01 -7.49 -10.67
CA PRO A 73 -7.40 -8.21 -11.79
C PRO A 73 -6.01 -8.74 -11.45
N LEU A 74 -5.20 -7.94 -10.72
CA LEU A 74 -3.87 -8.34 -10.27
C LEU A 74 -3.96 -9.50 -9.27
N LEU A 75 -4.89 -9.43 -8.31
CA LEU A 75 -5.08 -10.52 -7.36
C LEU A 75 -5.55 -11.81 -8.07
N ARG A 76 -6.47 -11.69 -9.04
CA ARG A 76 -6.97 -12.83 -9.81
C ARG A 76 -5.85 -13.49 -10.62
N ASP A 77 -5.04 -12.69 -11.31
CA ASP A 77 -3.90 -13.16 -12.10
C ASP A 77 -2.89 -13.92 -11.22
N MET A 78 -2.52 -13.34 -10.08
CA MET A 78 -1.64 -13.97 -9.11
C MET A 78 -2.21 -15.30 -8.58
N LEU A 79 -3.50 -15.36 -8.20
CA LEU A 79 -4.12 -16.59 -7.70
C LEU A 79 -4.26 -17.66 -8.77
N ASN A 80 -4.51 -17.29 -10.04
CA ASN A 80 -4.50 -18.22 -11.16
C ASN A 80 -3.11 -18.81 -11.36
N HIS A 81 -2.07 -17.95 -11.34
CA HIS A 81 -0.69 -18.40 -11.49
C HIS A 81 -0.30 -19.36 -10.35
N LEU A 82 -0.59 -19.01 -9.10
CA LEU A 82 -0.27 -19.86 -7.94
C LEU A 82 -1.11 -21.14 -7.86
N GLY A 83 -2.27 -21.18 -8.52
CA GLY A 83 -3.15 -22.36 -8.59
C GLY A 83 -2.89 -23.27 -9.78
N SER A 84 -1.92 -22.94 -10.64
CA SER A 84 -1.57 -23.67 -11.86
C SER A 84 -0.17 -24.27 -11.73
N ASP A 85 -0.01 -25.53 -12.13
CA ASP A 85 1.31 -26.15 -12.29
C ASP A 85 1.96 -25.77 -13.65
N ASP A 86 1.18 -25.19 -14.55
CA ASP A 86 1.64 -24.70 -15.85
C ASP A 86 2.12 -23.25 -15.76
N GLY A 87 3.28 -22.97 -16.36
CA GLY A 87 3.82 -21.61 -16.50
C GLY A 87 5.23 -21.44 -15.93
N PRO A 88 5.74 -20.19 -15.87
CA PRO A 88 7.04 -19.90 -15.29
C PRO A 88 7.04 -20.12 -13.77
N SER A 89 8.17 -20.48 -13.17
CA SER A 89 8.24 -20.66 -11.71
C SER A 89 8.12 -19.36 -10.90
N SER A 90 8.21 -18.20 -11.55
CA SER A 90 8.13 -16.89 -10.91
C SER A 90 7.64 -15.83 -11.91
N VAL A 91 6.80 -14.90 -11.43
CA VAL A 91 6.31 -13.77 -12.20
C VAL A 91 6.59 -12.48 -11.41
N PHE A 92 7.11 -11.47 -12.11
CA PHE A 92 7.48 -10.18 -11.51
C PHE A 92 6.70 -9.06 -12.18
N TYR A 93 6.04 -8.22 -11.37
CA TYR A 93 5.34 -7.02 -11.82
C TYR A 93 6.07 -5.80 -11.29
N PHE A 94 6.23 -4.80 -12.14
CA PHE A 94 6.77 -3.49 -11.77
C PHE A 94 5.65 -2.48 -11.93
N THR A 95 5.42 -1.70 -10.88
CA THR A 95 4.32 -0.73 -10.85
C THR A 95 4.68 0.48 -10.01
N HIS A 96 3.71 1.37 -9.81
CA HIS A 96 3.87 2.59 -9.04
C HIS A 96 3.26 2.46 -7.63
N SER A 97 3.69 3.34 -6.73
CA SER A 97 3.21 3.47 -5.35
C SER A 97 1.68 3.35 -5.23
N GLY A 98 0.93 4.12 -6.04
CA GLY A 98 -0.53 4.09 -6.02
C GLY A 98 -1.14 2.72 -6.36
N THR A 99 -0.49 1.87 -7.15
CA THR A 99 -0.95 0.50 -7.43
C THR A 99 -0.61 -0.44 -6.28
N VAL A 100 0.58 -0.28 -5.69
CA VAL A 100 1.01 -1.05 -4.51
C VAL A 100 0.03 -0.82 -3.36
N LEU A 101 -0.27 0.44 -3.03
CA LEU A 101 -1.22 0.80 -1.97
C LEU A 101 -2.64 0.25 -2.21
N LYS A 102 -3.11 0.29 -3.46
CA LYS A 102 -4.41 -0.31 -3.83
C LYS A 102 -4.40 -1.81 -3.61
N MET A 103 -3.32 -2.50 -3.99
CA MET A 103 -3.17 -3.94 -3.78
C MET A 103 -3.10 -4.29 -2.30
N LEU A 104 -2.26 -3.58 -1.51
CA LEU A 104 -2.17 -3.75 -0.05
C LEU A 104 -3.53 -3.58 0.63
N SER A 105 -4.26 -2.54 0.22
CA SER A 105 -5.60 -2.27 0.74
C SER A 105 -6.59 -3.36 0.36
N HIS A 106 -6.53 -3.83 -0.90
CA HIS A 106 -7.41 -4.87 -1.44
C HIS A 106 -7.25 -6.21 -0.71
N ILE A 107 -6.02 -6.56 -0.34
CA ILE A 107 -5.75 -7.75 0.45
C ILE A 107 -5.93 -7.54 1.96
N GLY A 108 -6.30 -6.34 2.40
CA GLY A 108 -6.68 -6.05 3.78
C GLY A 108 -5.52 -5.75 4.73
N LEU A 109 -4.36 -5.34 4.21
CA LEU A 109 -3.21 -4.95 5.04
C LEU A 109 -3.29 -3.48 5.46
N TYR A 110 -2.80 -3.18 6.66
CA TYR A 110 -2.74 -1.81 7.22
C TYR A 110 -4.12 -1.13 7.36
N PHE A 111 -5.17 -1.92 7.58
CA PHE A 111 -6.52 -1.42 7.82
C PHE A 111 -6.67 -0.88 9.24
N ASP A 112 -7.10 0.37 9.36
CA ASP A 112 -7.53 0.99 10.61
C ASP A 112 -9.07 0.96 10.70
N GLU A 113 -9.62 0.57 11.86
CA GLU A 113 -11.09 0.52 12.05
C GLU A 113 -11.75 1.89 11.89
N THR A 114 -11.01 2.96 12.21
CA THR A 114 -11.50 4.32 12.03
C THR A 114 -10.84 4.99 10.83
N LYS A 115 -11.64 5.68 10.02
CA LYS A 115 -11.14 6.41 8.86
C LYS A 115 -10.11 7.46 9.24
N LEU A 116 -9.08 7.60 8.40
CA LEU A 116 -8.06 8.62 8.56
C LEU A 116 -8.60 9.98 8.12
N THR A 117 -8.73 10.91 9.06
CA THR A 117 -9.22 12.28 8.85
C THR A 117 -8.20 13.30 9.36
N HIS A 118 -8.31 14.55 8.91
CA HIS A 118 -7.34 15.62 9.19
C HIS A 118 -7.11 15.90 10.69
N ASP A 119 -8.09 15.61 11.54
CA ASP A 119 -8.07 15.80 13.00
C ASP A 119 -7.42 14.62 13.76
N ARG A 120 -6.93 13.59 13.06
CA ARG A 120 -6.39 12.36 13.66
C ARG A 120 -4.86 12.27 13.68
N PHE A 121 -4.16 13.40 13.52
CA PHE A 121 -2.69 13.44 13.50
C PHE A 121 -2.03 12.69 14.67
N THR A 122 -2.52 12.90 15.88
CA THR A 122 -1.97 12.33 17.13
C THR A 122 -2.40 10.88 17.40
N HIS A 123 -3.29 10.31 16.59
CA HIS A 123 -3.80 8.96 16.81
C HIS A 123 -2.83 7.92 16.23
N PRO A 124 -2.67 6.76 16.90
CA PRO A 124 -1.96 5.65 16.29
C PRO A 124 -2.70 5.20 15.03
N ARG A 125 -1.95 4.92 13.98
CA ARG A 125 -2.46 4.47 12.67
C ARG A 125 -1.53 3.40 12.10
N LEU A 126 -2.11 2.39 11.48
CA LEU A 126 -1.37 1.41 10.69
C LEU A 126 -1.05 1.96 9.30
N TRP A 127 -1.91 2.82 8.76
CA TRP A 127 -1.71 3.50 7.48
C TRP A 127 -0.66 4.61 7.58
N LYS A 128 0.62 4.22 7.50
CA LYS A 128 1.78 5.13 7.41
C LYS A 128 2.55 4.88 6.13
N VAL A 129 2.30 5.68 5.10
CA VAL A 129 2.84 5.55 3.75
C VAL A 129 4.36 5.56 3.75
N GLY A 130 4.98 6.42 4.56
CA GLY A 130 6.45 6.43 4.72
C GLY A 130 7.03 5.09 5.19
N HIS A 131 6.23 4.23 5.84
CA HIS A 131 6.62 2.90 6.27
C HIS A 131 6.15 1.78 5.36
N ILE A 132 5.00 1.93 4.68
CA ILE A 132 4.38 0.86 3.90
C ILE A 132 4.57 1.01 2.39
N ASP A 133 4.99 2.18 1.92
CA ASP A 133 5.15 2.48 0.49
C ASP A 133 6.30 3.46 0.26
N ALA A 134 7.46 3.12 0.82
CA ALA A 134 8.74 3.78 0.55
C ALA A 134 9.28 3.43 -0.85
N PHE A 135 10.31 4.14 -1.30
CA PHE A 135 11.00 3.81 -2.55
C PHE A 135 11.46 2.34 -2.57
N GLY A 136 11.06 1.60 -3.61
CA GLY A 136 11.40 0.19 -3.76
C GLY A 136 10.52 -0.77 -2.93
N SER A 137 9.39 -0.30 -2.38
CA SER A 137 8.43 -1.17 -1.71
C SER A 137 7.97 -2.29 -2.61
N ASN A 138 7.89 -3.50 -2.03
CA ASN A 138 7.58 -4.72 -2.74
C ASN A 138 6.60 -5.58 -1.95
N LEU A 139 5.81 -6.36 -2.69
CA LEU A 139 4.88 -7.35 -2.17
C LEU A 139 5.13 -8.66 -2.92
N ALA A 140 5.42 -9.72 -2.19
CA ALA A 140 5.69 -11.04 -2.75
C ALA A 140 4.79 -12.10 -2.12
N PHE A 141 4.42 -13.10 -2.91
CA PHE A 141 3.68 -14.27 -2.47
C PHE A 141 4.47 -15.51 -2.86
N VAL A 142 5.02 -16.21 -1.87
CA VAL A 142 5.85 -17.39 -2.11
C VAL A 142 5.04 -18.65 -1.81
N SER A 143 4.89 -19.54 -2.79
CA SER A 143 4.21 -20.83 -2.60
C SER A 143 5.15 -21.92 -2.07
N TYR A 144 4.61 -22.76 -1.20
CA TYR A 144 5.28 -23.92 -0.62
C TYR A 144 4.36 -25.14 -0.68
N GLN A 145 4.89 -26.26 -1.16
CA GLN A 145 4.22 -27.56 -1.05
C GLN A 145 4.48 -28.14 0.35
N CYS A 146 3.45 -28.19 1.19
CA CYS A 146 3.50 -28.72 2.55
C CYS A 146 2.73 -30.05 2.63
N GLY A 147 3.39 -31.16 2.31
CA GLY A 147 2.71 -32.45 2.14
C GLY A 147 1.77 -32.39 0.93
N ASP A 148 0.48 -32.67 1.12
CA ASP A 148 -0.55 -32.58 0.08
C ASP A 148 -1.23 -31.19 -0.01
N GLU A 149 -0.76 -30.20 0.76
CA GLU A 149 -1.35 -28.86 0.80
C GLU A 149 -0.37 -27.78 0.32
N MET A 150 -0.81 -26.97 -0.65
CA MET A 150 -0.09 -25.75 -1.03
C MET A 150 -0.41 -24.60 -0.07
N LYS A 151 0.65 -23.95 0.43
CA LYS A 151 0.58 -22.79 1.32
C LYS A 151 1.33 -21.61 0.72
N LEU A 152 0.88 -20.40 1.04
CA LEU A 152 1.48 -19.14 0.64
C LEU A 152 2.09 -18.42 1.85
N LEU A 153 3.29 -17.87 1.65
CA LEU A 153 3.93 -16.89 2.53
C LEU A 153 3.84 -15.51 1.85
N PRO A 154 2.96 -14.62 2.33
CA PRO A 154 2.93 -13.24 1.88
C PRO A 154 4.02 -12.44 2.60
N LEU A 155 4.79 -11.70 1.82
CA LEU A 155 5.88 -10.83 2.27
C LEU A 155 5.60 -9.41 1.78
N HIS A 156 5.65 -8.43 2.67
CA HIS A 156 5.64 -7.02 2.29
C HIS A 156 6.90 -6.37 2.82
N GLN A 157 7.67 -5.75 1.91
CA GLN A 157 9.04 -5.28 2.19
C GLN A 157 9.86 -6.36 2.90
N GLU A 158 9.92 -7.54 2.28
CA GLU A 158 10.69 -8.70 2.72
C GLU A 158 10.29 -9.26 4.11
N ARG A 159 9.20 -8.78 4.71
CA ARG A 159 8.73 -9.21 6.03
C ARG A 159 7.43 -10.00 5.92
N PRO A 160 7.32 -11.15 6.60
CA PRO A 160 6.06 -11.88 6.69
C PRO A 160 4.93 -10.98 7.19
N VAL A 161 3.83 -10.96 6.44
CA VAL A 161 2.61 -10.22 6.81
C VAL A 161 1.43 -11.16 7.03
N GLN A 162 0.48 -10.71 7.83
CA GLN A 162 -0.69 -11.49 8.16
C GLN A 162 -1.86 -11.10 7.25
N LEU A 163 -2.29 -12.01 6.38
CA LEU A 163 -3.52 -11.79 5.62
C LEU A 163 -4.76 -12.07 6.47
N PRO A 164 -5.87 -11.33 6.23
CA PRO A 164 -7.17 -11.61 6.81
C PRO A 164 -7.58 -13.08 6.68
N GLY A 165 -8.01 -13.66 7.80
CA GLY A 165 -8.43 -15.06 7.88
C GLY A 165 -7.30 -16.08 8.00
N CYS A 166 -6.03 -15.72 7.77
CA CYS A 166 -4.90 -16.63 7.97
C CYS A 166 -4.49 -16.74 9.45
N ARG A 167 -3.73 -17.77 9.84
CA ARG A 167 -3.17 -17.91 11.21
C ARG A 167 -1.85 -17.15 11.33
N LYS A 168 -1.44 -16.84 12.56
CA LYS A 168 -0.20 -16.08 12.90
C LYS A 168 1.12 -16.82 12.63
N ASP A 169 1.07 -18.02 12.07
CA ASP A 169 2.24 -18.84 11.72
C ASP A 169 2.89 -18.46 10.38
N GLY A 170 2.40 -17.41 9.72
CA GLY A 170 2.99 -16.83 8.50
C GLY A 170 2.66 -17.57 7.20
N LEU A 171 2.33 -18.86 7.27
CA LEU A 171 1.90 -19.67 6.12
C LEU A 171 0.38 -19.79 6.08
N CYS A 172 -0.22 -19.55 4.90
CA CYS A 172 -1.65 -19.68 4.72
C CYS A 172 -2.01 -20.60 3.56
N SER A 173 -2.96 -21.50 3.78
CA SER A 173 -3.48 -22.40 2.75
C SER A 173 -3.95 -21.62 1.52
N LEU A 174 -3.47 -21.99 0.33
CA LEU A 174 -3.89 -21.38 -0.94
C LEU A 174 -5.42 -21.46 -1.09
N LYS A 175 -6.01 -22.63 -0.78
CA LYS A 175 -7.47 -22.83 -0.80
C LYS A 175 -8.21 -21.85 0.10
N LYS A 176 -7.63 -21.53 1.27
CA LYS A 176 -8.20 -20.56 2.20
C LYS A 176 -8.12 -19.14 1.66
N ILE A 177 -7.00 -18.76 1.07
CA ILE A 177 -6.82 -17.44 0.42
C ILE A 177 -7.83 -17.28 -0.72
N MET A 178 -7.93 -18.27 -1.62
CA MET A 178 -8.92 -18.24 -2.71
C MET A 178 -10.35 -18.13 -2.19
N LYS A 179 -10.67 -18.77 -1.05
CA LYS A 179 -11.98 -18.64 -0.39
C LYS A 179 -12.20 -17.25 0.19
N THR A 180 -11.19 -16.67 0.86
CA THR A 180 -11.27 -15.32 1.46
C THR A 180 -11.51 -14.26 0.38
N TYR A 181 -10.80 -14.34 -0.74
CA TYR A 181 -10.90 -13.37 -1.84
C TYR A 181 -11.76 -13.85 -3.00
N LYS A 182 -12.72 -14.74 -2.74
CA LYS A 182 -13.57 -15.36 -3.77
C LYS A 182 -14.26 -14.33 -4.67
N GLN A 183 -14.72 -13.22 -4.09
CA GLN A 183 -15.39 -12.16 -4.86
C GLN A 183 -14.41 -11.52 -5.86
N SER A 184 -13.21 -11.17 -5.42
CA SER A 184 -12.16 -10.63 -6.29
C SER A 184 -11.66 -11.66 -7.32
N PHE A 185 -11.71 -12.95 -6.98
CA PHE A 185 -11.28 -14.01 -7.88
C PHE A 185 -12.31 -14.30 -8.98
N ILE A 186 -13.60 -14.41 -8.64
CA ILE A 186 -14.66 -14.85 -9.56
C ILE A 186 -15.35 -13.67 -10.24
N ASN A 187 -15.64 -12.60 -9.50
CA ASN A 187 -16.55 -11.52 -9.90
C ASN A 187 -15.80 -10.18 -10.03
N CYS A 188 -14.58 -10.22 -10.54
CA CYS A 188 -13.82 -9.02 -10.87
C CYS A 188 -14.21 -8.51 -12.26
N ASP A 189 -15.24 -7.65 -12.32
CA ASP A 189 -15.62 -6.90 -13.51
C ASP A 189 -14.99 -5.51 -13.45
N PHE A 190 -13.72 -5.43 -13.88
CA PHE A 190 -12.96 -4.18 -13.88
C PHE A 190 -13.58 -3.13 -14.82
N ASP A 191 -14.09 -3.57 -15.97
CA ASP A 191 -14.65 -2.68 -16.97
C ASP A 191 -15.93 -2.05 -16.46
N GLU A 192 -16.81 -2.81 -15.78
CA GLU A 192 -18.01 -2.26 -15.16
C GLU A 192 -17.69 -1.29 -14.02
N MET A 193 -16.75 -1.63 -13.13
CA MET A 193 -16.35 -0.76 -12.01
C MET A 193 -15.80 0.59 -12.49
N CYS A 194 -15.13 0.61 -13.64
CA CYS A 194 -14.46 1.78 -14.19
C CYS A 194 -15.27 2.48 -15.30
N LYS A 195 -16.55 2.11 -15.50
CA LYS A 195 -17.45 2.87 -16.39
C LYS A 195 -17.71 4.25 -15.79
N LEU A 196 -17.29 5.28 -16.51
CA LEU A 196 -17.61 6.69 -16.25
C LEU A 196 -18.94 7.07 -16.89
#